data_AF-A0A2R5LCL5-F1
#
_entry.id   AF-A0A2R5LCL5-F1
#
_cell.length_a   1.000
_cell.length_b   1.000
_cell.length_c   1.000
_cell.angle_alpha   90.00
_cell.angle_beta   90.00
_cell.angle_gamma   90.00
#
_symmetry.space_group_name_H-M   'P 1'
#
loop_
_entity.id
_entity.type
_entity.pdbx_description
1 polymer ?
#
loop_
_entity_poly.entity_id
_entity_poly.type
_entity_poly.pdbx_seq_one_letter_code
_entity_poly.pdbx_strand_id
1 'polypeptide(L)'
;ETYQDLRPDSWFQTQGPGEFQHRGLCKTLPDQWTPSGHWTELGKKTTSFGTSALQEPQLLPRDPRQWTRDDVALWLLHVTSQHKLPAVSSDRFLMNGKALCLMSMDMFVQRVPLGGKLLYKDFQLRLSSALYS
;
A
#
# COMPACT_ATOMS: atom_id res chain seq x y z
N GLU A 1 -6.12 14.97 29.08
CA GLU A 1 -5.46 14.95 27.76
C GLU A 1 -5.75 13.60 27.14
N THR A 2 -6.72 13.59 26.23
CA THR A 2 -7.55 12.42 25.97
C THR A 2 -7.26 11.89 24.57
N TYR A 3 -6.88 10.62 24.50
CA TYR A 3 -6.56 9.84 23.30
C TYR A 3 -7.85 9.48 22.55
N GLN A 4 -8.53 10.48 21.96
CA GLN A 4 -9.80 10.27 21.24
C GLN A 4 -9.85 10.86 19.81
N ASP A 5 -8.79 11.47 19.30
CA ASP A 5 -8.83 12.18 18.01
C ASP A 5 -8.31 11.40 16.79
N LEU A 6 -8.21 10.07 16.88
CA LEU A 6 -7.88 9.22 15.74
C LEU A 6 -9.12 8.54 15.16
N ARG A 7 -10.15 9.35 14.83
CA ARG A 7 -11.26 8.89 14.01
C ARG A 7 -10.91 9.05 12.52
N PRO A 8 -11.00 7.99 11.69
CA PRO A 8 -10.65 8.04 10.27
C PRO A 8 -11.62 8.82 9.38
N ASP A 9 -12.55 9.63 9.89
CA ASP A 9 -13.67 10.17 9.10
C ASP A 9 -13.66 11.71 8.94
N SER A 10 -12.67 12.44 9.47
CA SER A 10 -12.63 13.92 9.35
C SER A 10 -11.80 14.47 8.18
N TRP A 11 -11.29 13.61 7.30
CA TRP A 11 -10.38 14.02 6.21
C TRP A 11 -11.10 14.46 4.93
N PHE A 12 -12.40 14.23 4.84
CA PHE A 12 -13.23 14.81 3.78
C PHE A 12 -14.15 15.89 4.36
N GLN A 13 -13.55 17.03 4.70
CA GLN A 13 -14.31 18.27 4.77
C GLN A 13 -14.53 18.76 3.33
N THR A 14 -15.63 18.29 2.74
CA THR A 14 -16.08 18.69 1.40
C THR A 14 -16.45 20.17 1.42
N GLN A 15 -15.76 20.97 0.61
CA GLN A 15 -16.18 22.32 0.22
C GLN A 15 -17.57 22.23 -0.43
N GLY A 16 -18.44 23.20 -0.13
CA GLY A 16 -19.88 23.15 -0.37
C GLY A 16 -20.30 22.84 -1.83
N PRO A 17 -21.52 22.29 -2.02
CA PRO A 17 -21.99 21.92 -3.34
C PRO A 17 -22.50 23.14 -4.10
N GLY A 18 -21.81 23.47 -5.20
CA GLY A 18 -22.44 24.09 -6.36
C GLY A 18 -23.32 23.04 -7.04
N GLU A 19 -24.58 23.43 -7.29
CA GLU A 19 -25.59 22.65 -8.00
C GLU A 19 -25.06 22.06 -9.31
N PHE A 20 -25.25 20.76 -9.51
CA PHE A 20 -25.49 20.23 -10.84
C PHE A 20 -26.48 19.07 -10.76
N GLN A 21 -27.60 19.28 -11.41
CA GLN A 21 -28.81 18.48 -11.37
C GLN A 21 -28.86 17.70 -12.69
N HIS A 22 -29.00 16.37 -12.62
CA HIS A 22 -29.99 15.57 -13.36
C HIS A 22 -29.60 14.08 -13.53
N ARG A 23 -30.50 13.23 -12.97
CA ARG A 23 -31.08 11.99 -13.51
C ARG A 23 -30.20 10.79 -13.90
N GLY A 24 -30.58 9.63 -13.34
CA GLY A 24 -30.50 8.34 -14.03
C GLY A 24 -30.37 7.12 -13.13
N LEU A 25 -31.47 6.41 -12.88
CA LEU A 25 -31.57 5.16 -12.11
C LEU A 25 -30.83 3.96 -12.75
N CYS A 26 -30.18 3.13 -11.93
CA CYS A 26 -30.29 1.65 -11.94
C CYS A 26 -29.59 1.07 -10.68
N LYS A 27 -30.32 0.79 -9.59
CA LYS A 27 -30.82 -0.53 -9.15
C LYS A 27 -29.76 -1.65 -9.04
N THR A 28 -29.29 -1.83 -7.81
CA THR A 28 -28.90 -3.06 -7.07
C THR A 28 -28.82 -4.41 -7.80
N LEU A 29 -27.68 -5.09 -7.66
CA LEU A 29 -27.56 -6.55 -7.69
C LEU A 29 -26.81 -7.04 -6.42
N PRO A 30 -27.16 -8.23 -5.87
CA PRO A 30 -26.59 -8.76 -4.64
C PRO A 30 -25.24 -9.46 -4.87
N ASP A 31 -24.25 -9.13 -4.04
CA ASP A 31 -22.93 -9.75 -4.03
C ASP A 31 -22.97 -11.04 -3.20
N GLN A 32 -23.28 -12.16 -3.86
CA GLN A 32 -23.20 -13.50 -3.30
C GLN A 32 -22.01 -14.23 -3.93
N TRP A 33 -20.81 -14.01 -3.39
CA TRP A 33 -19.63 -14.80 -3.75
C TRP A 33 -19.56 -16.06 -2.88
N THR A 34 -19.79 -17.22 -3.49
CA THR A 34 -19.58 -18.53 -2.87
C THR A 34 -18.15 -19.02 -3.17
N PRO A 35 -17.39 -19.54 -2.19
CA PRO A 35 -16.10 -20.16 -2.47
C PRO A 35 -16.29 -21.66 -2.72
N SER A 36 -16.18 -22.07 -3.98
CA SER A 36 -15.98 -23.48 -4.33
C SER A 36 -15.02 -23.53 -5.52
N GLY A 37 -13.74 -23.67 -5.20
CA GLY A 37 -12.65 -23.70 -6.18
C GLY A 37 -11.44 -24.42 -5.59
N HIS A 38 -11.52 -25.74 -5.64
CA HIS A 38 -10.43 -26.71 -5.50
C HIS A 38 -9.05 -26.19 -5.98
N TRP A 39 -8.08 -26.08 -5.08
CA TRP A 39 -6.68 -25.81 -5.43
C TRP A 39 -5.93 -27.15 -5.51
N THR A 40 -5.74 -27.67 -6.73
CA THR A 40 -4.78 -28.74 -6.96
C THR A 40 -3.46 -28.14 -7.45
N GLU A 41 -2.48 -28.27 -6.57
CA GLU A 41 -1.04 -28.36 -6.79
C GLU A 41 -0.58 -28.61 -8.23
N LEU A 42 0.21 -27.70 -8.80
CA LEU A 42 1.13 -27.99 -9.91
C LEU A 42 2.23 -26.93 -10.02
N GLY A 43 3.44 -27.30 -9.62
CA GLY A 43 4.59 -27.11 -10.50
C GLY A 43 5.63 -26.04 -10.16
N LYS A 44 6.80 -26.55 -9.82
CA LYS A 44 8.14 -26.24 -10.38
C LYS A 44 8.74 -24.84 -10.25
N LYS A 45 9.80 -24.81 -9.44
CA LYS A 45 11.01 -23.98 -9.54
C LYS A 45 11.33 -23.63 -11.01
N THR A 46 11.54 -22.36 -11.33
CA THR A 46 12.50 -21.88 -12.34
C THR A 46 12.70 -20.37 -12.18
N THR A 47 13.96 -19.99 -11.99
CA THR A 47 14.51 -18.64 -12.15
C THR A 47 14.02 -17.99 -13.45
N SER A 48 13.34 -16.84 -13.35
CA SER A 48 13.26 -15.91 -14.48
C SER A 48 13.17 -14.47 -13.95
N PHE A 49 14.20 -13.68 -14.26
CA PHE A 49 14.12 -12.22 -14.23
C PHE A 49 13.35 -11.80 -15.48
N GLY A 50 12.13 -11.28 -15.30
CA GLY A 50 11.28 -10.81 -16.38
C GLY A 50 10.51 -9.57 -15.96
N THR A 51 10.91 -8.42 -16.49
CA THR A 51 10.17 -7.15 -16.43
C THR A 51 8.87 -7.25 -17.25
N SER A 52 7.70 -7.14 -16.59
CA SER A 52 6.44 -6.67 -17.18
C SER A 52 5.41 -6.31 -16.10
N ALA A 53 5.01 -5.04 -16.11
CA ALA A 53 3.83 -4.39 -15.53
C ALA A 53 3.01 -5.06 -14.40
N LEU A 54 2.99 -4.38 -13.25
CA LEU A 54 1.86 -4.23 -12.32
C LEU A 54 1.24 -5.50 -11.72
N GLN A 55 2.05 -6.50 -11.38
CA GLN A 55 1.66 -7.47 -10.36
C GLN A 55 2.25 -6.98 -9.02
N GLU A 56 1.42 -6.85 -7.98
CA GLU A 56 1.91 -6.72 -6.61
C GLU A 56 2.99 -7.80 -6.44
N PRO A 57 4.23 -7.45 -6.02
CA PRO A 57 5.31 -8.41 -6.12
C PRO A 57 4.89 -9.64 -5.33
N GLN A 58 4.66 -10.75 -6.02
CA GLN A 58 4.45 -12.06 -5.40
C GLN A 58 5.68 -12.47 -4.53
N LEU A 59 6.71 -11.62 -4.54
CA LEU A 59 7.96 -11.69 -3.83
C LEU A 59 7.95 -10.91 -2.50
N LEU A 60 7.08 -9.92 -2.30
CA LEU A 60 7.05 -9.14 -1.05
C LEU A 60 6.28 -9.91 0.03
N PRO A 61 6.89 -10.21 1.19
CA PRO A 61 6.18 -10.81 2.30
C PRO A 61 4.98 -9.95 2.72
N ARG A 62 3.86 -10.60 3.08
CA ARG A 62 2.63 -9.89 3.47
C ARG A 62 2.81 -9.03 4.73
N ASP A 63 3.62 -9.50 5.67
CA ASP A 63 3.95 -8.76 6.90
C ASP A 63 5.19 -7.89 6.67
N PRO A 64 5.07 -6.55 6.73
CA PRO A 64 6.21 -5.66 6.55
C PRO A 64 7.34 -5.87 7.55
N ARG A 65 7.09 -6.45 8.72
CA ARG A 65 8.13 -6.76 9.72
C ARG A 65 9.09 -7.86 9.25
N GLN A 66 8.71 -8.62 8.23
CA GLN A 66 9.52 -9.68 7.63
C GLN A 66 10.37 -9.18 6.45
N TRP A 67 10.19 -7.93 6.02
CA TRP A 67 10.91 -7.40 4.87
C TRP A 67 12.41 -7.30 5.14
N THR A 68 13.19 -7.85 4.23
CA THR A 68 14.63 -7.61 4.11
C THR A 68 14.88 -6.21 3.53
N ARG A 69 16.16 -5.82 3.44
CA ARG A 69 16.54 -4.55 2.80
C ARG A 69 16.13 -4.53 1.32
N ASP A 70 16.27 -5.65 0.63
CA ASP A 70 15.98 -5.73 -0.80
C ASP A 70 14.45 -5.70 -1.03
N ASP A 71 13.66 -6.28 -0.12
CA ASP A 71 12.20 -6.14 -0.11
C ASP A 71 11.77 -4.68 0.06
N VAL A 72 12.42 -3.93 0.95
CA VAL A 72 12.16 -2.48 1.10
C VAL A 72 12.43 -1.74 -0.21
N ALA A 73 13.51 -2.07 -0.93
CA ALA A 73 13.81 -1.47 -2.22
C ALA A 73 12.75 -1.82 -3.28
N LEU A 74 12.29 -3.07 -3.32
CA LEU A 74 11.21 -3.51 -4.21
C LEU A 74 9.90 -2.78 -3.90
N TRP A 75 9.56 -2.64 -2.62
CA TRP A 75 8.39 -1.91 -2.17
C TRP A 75 8.44 -0.43 -2.62
N LEU A 76 9.57 0.25 -2.42
CA LEU A 76 9.76 1.63 -2.86
C LEU A 76 9.57 1.77 -4.37
N LEU A 77 10.17 0.87 -5.16
CA LEU A 77 10.02 0.87 -6.62
C LEU A 77 8.55 0.66 -7.03
N HIS A 78 7.85 -0.27 -6.38
CA HIS A 78 6.46 -0.56 -6.67
C HIS A 78 5.56 0.65 -6.38
N VAL A 79 5.61 1.19 -5.16
CA VAL A 79 4.75 2.31 -4.76
C VAL A 79 5.06 3.56 -5.58
N THR A 80 6.33 3.85 -5.85
CA THR A 80 6.69 5.01 -6.69
C THR A 80 6.20 4.85 -8.13
N SER A 81 6.32 3.65 -8.71
CA SER A 81 5.78 3.37 -10.04
C SER A 81 4.25 3.43 -10.09
N GLN A 82 3.55 2.90 -9.08
CA GLN A 82 2.09 2.90 -9.04
C GLN A 82 1.50 4.31 -8.89
N HIS A 83 2.13 5.14 -8.07
CA HIS A 83 1.66 6.50 -7.81
C HIS A 83 2.34 7.57 -8.67
N LYS A 84 3.16 7.17 -9.66
CA LYS A 84 3.91 8.06 -10.56
C LYS A 84 4.74 9.11 -9.80
N LEU A 85 5.32 8.71 -8.68
CA LEU A 85 6.20 9.57 -7.88
C LEU A 85 7.57 9.72 -8.58
N PRO A 86 8.31 10.80 -8.30
CA PRO A 86 9.71 10.90 -8.69
C PRO A 86 10.50 9.67 -8.21
N ALA A 87 11.46 9.21 -9.02
CA ALA A 87 12.26 8.05 -8.68
C ALA A 87 12.95 8.25 -7.31
N VAL A 88 12.62 7.40 -6.36
CA VAL A 88 13.24 7.39 -5.02
C VAL A 88 14.36 6.38 -5.03
N SER A 89 15.60 6.82 -4.75
CA SER A 89 16.71 5.88 -4.58
C SER A 89 16.47 5.01 -3.35
N SER A 90 16.65 3.69 -3.52
CA SER A 90 16.64 2.72 -2.42
C SER A 90 17.71 3.00 -1.36
N ASP A 91 18.77 3.73 -1.71
CA ASP A 91 19.83 4.16 -0.77
C ASP A 91 19.30 5.06 0.35
N ARG A 92 18.14 5.69 0.13
CA ARG A 92 17.48 6.51 1.15
C ARG A 92 16.92 5.64 2.28
N PHE A 93 16.69 4.36 2.07
CA PHE A 93 16.13 3.41 3.03
C PHE A 93 16.94 2.12 3.07
N LEU A 94 18.25 2.22 3.36
CA LEU A 94 19.15 1.07 3.56
C LEU A 94 18.89 0.34 4.89
N MET A 95 17.67 -0.15 5.07
CA MET A 95 17.22 -0.80 6.30
C MET A 95 16.16 -1.87 6.01
N ASN A 96 15.92 -2.75 6.97
CA ASN A 96 14.88 -3.78 6.88
C ASN A 96 13.51 -3.23 7.33
N GLY A 97 12.47 -4.04 7.17
CA GLY A 97 11.11 -3.67 7.55
C GLY A 97 10.92 -3.38 9.05
N LYS A 98 11.66 -4.06 9.94
CA LYS A 98 11.62 -3.78 11.38
C LYS A 98 12.13 -2.36 11.70
N ALA A 99 13.19 -1.94 11.04
CA ALA A 99 13.71 -0.59 11.18
C ALA A 99 12.73 0.46 10.60
N LEU A 100 12.06 0.15 9.48
CA LEU A 100 10.99 1.01 8.95
C LEU A 100 9.83 1.18 9.94
N CYS A 101 9.47 0.14 10.70
CA CYS A 101 8.43 0.25 11.74
C CYS A 101 8.76 1.30 12.82
N LEU A 102 10.04 1.61 13.06
CA LEU A 102 10.48 2.58 14.06
C LEU A 102 10.53 4.02 13.51
N MET A 103 10.35 4.20 12.20
CA MET A 103 10.40 5.51 11.57
C MET A 103 9.07 6.26 11.71
N SER A 104 9.15 7.53 12.08
CA SER A 104 8.00 8.43 12.04
C SER A 104 7.73 8.93 10.61
N MET A 105 6.53 9.44 10.37
CA MET A 105 6.16 10.07 9.10
C MET A 105 7.15 11.18 8.71
N ASP A 106 7.59 12.00 9.67
CA ASP A 106 8.54 13.10 9.39
C ASP A 106 9.87 12.58 8.89
N MET A 107 10.35 11.45 9.41
CA MET A 107 11.59 10.83 8.93
C MET A 107 11.46 10.30 7.49
N PHE A 108 10.27 9.87 7.07
CA PHE A 108 10.01 9.54 5.66
C PHE A 108 10.01 10.80 4.79
N VAL A 109 9.38 11.89 5.23
CA VAL A 109 9.31 13.16 4.50
C VAL A 109 10.70 13.81 4.36
N GLN A 110 11.52 13.77 5.41
CA GLN A 110 12.91 14.23 5.36
C GLN A 110 13.73 13.47 4.31
N ARG A 111 13.49 12.15 4.18
CA ARG A 111 14.17 11.33 3.18
C ARG A 111 13.60 11.54 1.78
N VAL A 112 12.30 11.75 1.65
CA VAL A 112 11.57 11.92 0.37
C VAL A 112 10.57 13.07 0.49
N PRO A 113 10.96 14.32 0.15
CA PRO A 113 10.07 15.47 0.30
C PRO A 113 8.80 15.38 -0.56
N LEU A 114 8.94 14.85 -1.78
CA LEU A 114 7.86 14.71 -2.78
C LEU A 114 7.25 13.30 -2.79
N GLY A 115 6.98 12.71 -1.63
CA GLY A 115 6.39 11.36 -1.57
C GLY A 115 6.45 10.65 -0.22
N GLY A 116 7.22 11.15 0.75
CA GLY A 116 7.42 10.49 2.04
C GLY A 116 6.13 10.25 2.82
N LYS A 117 5.16 11.18 2.76
CA LYS A 117 3.84 10.98 3.38
C LYS A 117 3.07 9.81 2.75
N LEU A 118 3.17 9.64 1.44
CA LEU A 118 2.50 8.55 0.72
C LEU A 118 3.15 7.22 1.07
N LEU A 119 4.49 7.15 1.03
CA LEU A 119 5.26 5.97 1.42
C LEU A 119 4.93 5.53 2.85
N TYR A 120 4.91 6.48 3.81
CA TYR A 120 4.55 6.18 5.18
C TYR A 120 3.13 5.58 5.29
N LYS A 121 2.15 6.17 4.60
CA LYS A 121 0.76 5.70 4.61
C LYS A 121 0.62 4.30 4.01
N ASP A 122 1.24 4.05 2.86
CA ASP A 122 1.22 2.73 2.22
C ASP A 122 1.82 1.65 3.14
N PHE A 123 2.97 1.95 3.75
CA PHE A 123 3.61 1.06 4.71
C PHE A 123 2.71 0.77 5.92
N GLN A 124 2.10 1.80 6.51
CA GLN A 124 1.20 1.64 7.66
C GLN A 124 -0.04 0.81 7.32
N LEU A 125 -0.60 0.96 6.12
CA LEU A 125 -1.73 0.15 5.65
C LEU A 125 -1.35 -1.32 5.50
N ARG A 126 -0.17 -1.62 4.97
CA ARG A 126 0.34 -3.00 4.87
C ARG A 126 0.59 -3.60 6.25
N LEU A 127 1.16 -2.81 7.16
CA LEU A 127 1.46 -3.26 8.52
C LEU A 127 0.19 -3.53 9.30
N SER A 128 -0.79 -2.62 9.26
CA SER A 128 -2.07 -2.82 9.94
C SER A 128 -2.82 -4.01 9.35
N SER A 129 -2.83 -4.17 8.02
CA SER A 129 -3.44 -5.33 7.37
C SER A 129 -2.83 -6.64 7.87
N ALA A 130 -1.50 -6.72 8.05
CA ALA A 130 -0.84 -7.91 8.56
C ALA A 130 -1.07 -8.18 10.06
N LEU A 131 -1.37 -7.14 10.85
CA LEU A 131 -1.66 -7.27 12.28
C LEU A 131 -3.09 -7.73 12.56
N TYR A 132 -4.03 -7.35 11.69
CA TYR A 132 -5.47 -7.62 11.86
C TYR A 132 -6.01 -8.68 10.90
N SER A 133 -5.14 -9.42 10.21
CA SER A 133 -5.53 -10.51 9.32
C SER A 133 -5.57 -11.89 9.97
#